data_AF-A0A2U9T4C2-F1
#
_entry.id   AF-A0A2U9T4C2-F1
#
_cell.length_a   1.000
_cell.length_b   1.000
_cell.length_c   1.000
_cell.angle_alpha   90.00
_cell.angle_beta   90.00
_cell.angle_gamma   90.00
#
_symmetry.space_group_name_H-M   'P 1'
#
loop_
_entity.id
_entity.type
_entity.pdbx_description
1 polymer ?
#
loop_
_entity_poly.entity_id
_entity_poly.type
_entity_poly.pdbx_seq_one_letter_code
_entity_poly.pdbx_strand_id
1 'polypeptide(L)'
;MARHLRTQKQIDAFIAQVIQQAIHHASQVAQIIQPLANAVLGHSAFSRLEVYERNGNLARTCWVTVGTNRWVFSYSYGQHVIELRKDSTRGPVVFQFDNHTSAAALSQQVSRL
;
A
#
# COMPACT_ATOMS: atom_id res chain seq x y z
N MET A 1 -11.38 -12.89 -3.04
CA MET A 1 -10.17 -13.72 -2.82
C MET A 1 -8.93 -12.88 -3.02
N ALA A 2 -7.83 -13.18 -2.33
CA ALA A 2 -6.57 -12.48 -2.60
C ALA A 2 -6.03 -12.92 -3.97
N ARG A 3 -5.63 -11.96 -4.79
CA ARG A 3 -4.99 -12.16 -6.08
C ARG A 3 -3.55 -11.70 -5.98
N HIS A 4 -2.62 -12.54 -6.41
CA HIS A 4 -1.20 -12.15 -6.45
C HIS A 4 -0.96 -11.38 -7.75
N LEU A 5 -0.29 -10.24 -7.64
CA LEU A 5 0.20 -9.52 -8.80
C LEU A 5 1.61 -10.05 -9.08
N ARG A 6 1.77 -10.78 -10.19
CA ARG A 6 2.99 -11.53 -10.52
C ARG A 6 3.92 -10.79 -11.46
N THR A 7 3.43 -9.77 -12.16
CA THR A 7 4.20 -9.03 -13.14
C THR A 7 4.21 -7.55 -12.81
N GLN A 8 5.28 -6.85 -13.21
CA GLN A 8 5.41 -5.41 -13.04
C GLN A 8 4.20 -4.68 -13.65
N LYS A 9 3.77 -5.07 -14.86
CA LYS A 9 2.57 -4.51 -15.52
C LYS A 9 1.30 -4.62 -14.67
N GLN A 10 1.12 -5.72 -13.94
CA GLN A 10 -0.05 -5.89 -13.05
C GLN A 10 0.04 -4.97 -11.84
N ILE A 11 1.23 -4.84 -11.25
CA ILE A 11 1.50 -3.96 -10.12
C ILE A 11 1.29 -2.49 -10.52
N ASP A 12 1.85 -2.06 -11.66
CA ASP A 12 1.71 -0.71 -12.18
C ASP A 12 0.23 -0.36 -12.45
N ALA A 13 -0.52 -1.27 -13.07
CA ALA A 13 -1.94 -1.08 -13.34
C ALA A 13 -2.75 -0.94 -12.04
N PHE A 14 -2.44 -1.73 -11.01
CA PHE A 14 -3.06 -1.60 -9.70
C PHE A 14 -2.72 -0.26 -9.05
N ILE A 15 -1.45 0.15 -9.03
CA ILE A 15 -1.03 1.44 -8.45
C ILE A 15 -1.72 2.60 -9.16
N ALA A 16 -1.75 2.60 -10.49
CA ALA A 16 -2.43 3.62 -11.29
C ALA A 16 -3.92 3.69 -10.93
N GLN A 17 -4.60 2.55 -10.79
CA GLN A 17 -6.00 2.50 -10.39
C GLN A 17 -6.21 3.09 -8.98
N VAL A 18 -5.32 2.77 -8.02
CA VAL A 18 -5.39 3.31 -6.65
C VAL A 18 -5.19 4.82 -6.64
N ILE A 19 -4.22 5.35 -7.39
CA ILE A 19 -3.99 6.79 -7.53
C ILE A 19 -5.22 7.50 -8.11
N GLN A 20 -5.77 7.01 -9.22
CA GLN A 20 -6.96 7.61 -9.84
C GLN A 20 -8.13 7.66 -8.87
N GLN A 21 -8.37 6.58 -8.13
CA GLN A 21 -9.43 6.56 -7.12
C GLN A 21 -9.17 7.51 -5.96
N ALA A 22 -7.92 7.64 -5.52
CA ALA A 22 -7.55 8.55 -4.45
C ALA A 22 -7.73 10.03 -4.86
N ILE A 23 -7.40 10.40 -6.09
CA ILE A 23 -7.62 11.76 -6.60
C ILE A 23 -9.09 12.19 -6.44
N HIS A 24 -10.04 11.28 -6.67
CA HIS A 24 -11.47 11.58 -6.60
C HIS A 24 -12.10 11.41 -5.21
N HIS A 25 -11.64 10.43 -4.43
CA HIS A 25 -12.34 9.99 -3.21
C HIS A 25 -11.50 10.04 -1.93
N ALA A 26 -10.19 10.27 -2.03
CA ALA A 26 -9.25 10.27 -0.91
C ALA A 26 -8.04 11.17 -1.22
N SER A 27 -8.30 12.42 -1.59
CA SER A 27 -7.28 13.34 -2.12
C SER A 27 -6.13 13.60 -1.15
N GLN A 28 -6.37 13.43 0.16
CA GLN A 28 -5.40 13.54 1.26
C GLN A 28 -4.24 12.53 1.18
N VAL A 29 -4.40 11.47 0.40
CA VAL A 29 -3.37 10.43 0.21
C VAL A 29 -2.95 10.25 -1.25
N ALA A 30 -3.53 11.00 -2.18
CA ALA A 30 -3.30 10.80 -3.61
C ALA A 30 -1.82 10.97 -4.03
N GLN A 31 -1.11 11.91 -3.41
CA GLN A 31 0.27 12.26 -3.76
C GLN A 31 1.29 11.29 -3.15
N ILE A 32 0.99 10.68 -2.00
CA ILE A 32 1.92 9.78 -1.31
C ILE A 32 1.95 8.35 -1.89
N ILE A 33 0.92 7.94 -2.65
CA ILE A 33 0.81 6.56 -3.16
C ILE A 33 1.98 6.17 -4.06
N GLN A 34 2.37 7.01 -5.03
CA GLN A 34 3.45 6.66 -5.95
C GLN A 34 4.82 6.58 -5.25
N PRO A 35 5.23 7.57 -4.42
CA PRO A 35 6.44 7.45 -3.61
C PRO A 35 6.45 6.22 -2.70
N LEU A 36 5.32 5.92 -2.05
CA LEU A 36 5.20 4.76 -1.16
C LEU A 36 5.35 3.45 -1.93
N ALA A 37 4.69 3.33 -3.09
CA ALA A 37 4.82 2.16 -3.94
C ALA A 37 6.27 1.97 -4.43
N ASN A 38 6.93 3.03 -4.89
CA ASN A 38 8.31 2.98 -5.33
C ASN A 38 9.25 2.50 -4.21
N ALA A 39 9.08 3.03 -2.99
CA ALA A 39 9.91 2.65 -1.86
C ALA A 39 9.71 1.18 -1.45
N VAL A 40 8.45 0.71 -1.39
CA VAL A 40 8.15 -0.68 -1.02
C VAL A 40 8.65 -1.66 -2.09
N LEU A 41 8.42 -1.38 -3.37
CA LEU A 41 8.89 -2.23 -4.47
C LEU A 41 10.41 -2.21 -4.62
N GLY A 42 11.06 -1.11 -4.24
CA GLY A 42 12.52 -0.99 -4.20
C GLY A 42 13.18 -1.60 -2.96
N HIS A 43 12.40 -2.10 -2.00
CA HIS A 43 12.95 -2.73 -0.80
C HIS A 43 13.63 -4.05 -1.14
N SER A 44 14.88 -4.27 -0.71
CA SER A 44 15.68 -5.44 -1.11
C SER A 44 15.05 -6.79 -0.71
N ALA A 45 14.29 -6.81 0.38
CA ALA A 45 13.57 -8.00 0.86
C ALA A 45 12.13 -8.12 0.32
N PHE A 46 11.68 -7.21 -0.56
CA PHE A 46 10.36 -7.33 -1.18
C PHE A 46 10.28 -8.61 -2.03
N SER A 47 9.24 -9.39 -1.83
CA SER A 47 9.05 -10.66 -2.55
C SER A 47 7.68 -10.83 -3.17
N ARG A 48 6.66 -10.13 -2.64
CA ARG A 48 5.28 -10.37 -3.06
C ARG A 48 4.39 -9.16 -2.81
N LEU A 49 3.46 -8.93 -3.73
CA LEU A 49 2.32 -8.05 -3.56
C LEU A 49 1.05 -8.81 -3.92
N GLU A 50 0.08 -8.76 -3.02
CA GLU A 50 -1.24 -9.35 -3.18
C GLU A 50 -2.30 -8.29 -2.95
N VAL A 51 -3.38 -8.38 -3.70
CA VAL A 51 -4.51 -7.46 -3.59
C VAL A 51 -5.76 -8.26 -3.31
N TYR A 52 -6.66 -7.74 -2.50
CA TYR A 52 -7.96 -8.40 -2.35
C TYR A 52 -8.81 -8.09 -3.57
N GLU A 53 -9.40 -9.10 -4.18
CA GLU A 53 -10.34 -8.94 -5.29
C GLU A 53 -11.72 -9.44 -4.86
N ARG A 54 -12.76 -8.64 -5.05
CA ARG A 54 -14.16 -9.03 -4.83
C ARG A 54 -14.95 -8.79 -6.11
N ASN A 55 -15.48 -9.86 -6.70
CA ASN A 55 -16.27 -9.82 -7.94
C ASN A 55 -15.56 -9.08 -9.09
N GLY A 56 -14.26 -9.35 -9.30
CA GLY A 56 -13.45 -8.68 -10.33
C GLY A 56 -12.98 -7.27 -9.95
N ASN A 57 -13.48 -6.69 -8.86
CA ASN A 57 -13.03 -5.40 -8.36
C ASN A 57 -11.86 -5.58 -7.39
N LEU A 58 -10.71 -5.01 -7.73
CA LEU A 58 -9.60 -4.88 -6.81
C LEU A 58 -10.01 -3.96 -5.66
N ALA A 59 -10.07 -4.52 -4.47
CA ALA A 59 -10.10 -3.73 -3.26
C ALA A 59 -8.76 -2.98 -3.17
N ARG A 60 -8.84 -1.73 -2.71
CA ARG A 60 -7.72 -0.81 -2.58
C ARG A 60 -6.92 -1.09 -1.29
N THR A 61 -6.90 -2.37 -0.91
CA THR A 61 -6.13 -2.95 0.17
C THR A 61 -5.15 -3.91 -0.47
N CYS A 62 -3.86 -3.73 -0.19
CA CYS A 62 -2.84 -4.67 -0.61
C CYS A 62 -2.11 -5.23 0.59
N TRP A 63 -1.64 -6.46 0.43
CA TRP A 63 -0.66 -7.08 1.28
C TRP A 63 0.67 -7.05 0.53
N VAL A 64 1.74 -6.78 1.26
CA VAL A 64 3.09 -6.97 0.76
C VAL A 64 3.83 -7.93 1.67
N THR A 65 4.72 -8.73 1.09
CA THR A 65 5.65 -9.55 1.84
C THR A 65 7.05 -8.98 1.69
N VAL A 66 7.65 -8.64 2.82
CA VAL A 66 9.02 -8.14 2.93
C VAL A 66 9.76 -9.03 3.92
N GLY A 67 10.78 -9.75 3.43
CA GLY A 67 11.42 -10.83 4.18
C GLY A 67 10.41 -11.92 4.54
N THR A 68 10.27 -12.21 5.84
CA THR A 68 9.28 -13.16 6.38
C THR A 68 8.01 -12.48 6.87
N ASN A 69 7.95 -11.15 6.84
CA ASN A 69 6.83 -10.38 7.38
C ASN A 69 5.79 -10.09 6.30
N ARG A 70 4.52 -10.10 6.71
CA ARG A 70 3.39 -9.68 5.91
C ARG A 70 2.88 -8.35 6.43
N TRP A 71 2.72 -7.38 5.54
CA TRP A 71 2.26 -6.04 5.85
C TRP A 71 1.01 -5.72 5.03
N VAL A 72 0.13 -4.89 5.58
CA VAL A 72 -1.10 -4.47 4.92
C VAL A 72 -1.11 -2.97 4.76
N PHE A 73 -1.37 -2.50 3.55
CA PHE A 73 -1.70 -1.11 3.28
C PHE A 73 -3.19 -1.00 3.01
N SER A 74 -3.88 -0.15 3.76
CA SER A 74 -5.32 0.10 3.60
C SER A 74 -5.68 1.53 3.93
N TYR A 75 -6.61 2.11 3.17
CA TYR A 75 -7.12 3.44 3.47
C TYR A 75 -8.08 3.41 4.67
N SER A 76 -7.89 4.34 5.61
CA SER A 76 -8.76 4.56 6.76
C SER A 76 -9.74 5.69 6.48
N TYR A 77 -11.02 5.36 6.35
CA TYR A 77 -12.08 6.35 6.08
C TYR A 77 -12.31 7.32 7.24
N GLY A 78 -12.00 6.93 8.48
CA GLY A 78 -12.18 7.79 9.66
C GLY A 78 -10.99 8.72 9.93
N GLN A 79 -9.80 8.41 9.41
CA GLN A 79 -8.59 9.20 9.63
C GLN A 79 -8.06 9.85 8.34
N HIS A 80 -8.57 9.45 7.17
CA HIS A 80 -8.15 9.95 5.86
C HIS A 80 -6.66 9.71 5.55
N VAL A 81 -6.13 8.57 6.01
CA VAL A 81 -4.73 8.15 5.83
C VAL A 81 -4.64 6.74 5.25
N ILE A 82 -3.49 6.37 4.68
CA ILE A 82 -3.14 4.98 4.39
C ILE A 82 -2.50 4.40 5.66
N GLU A 83 -3.16 3.43 6.28
CA GLU A 83 -2.60 2.69 7.40
C GLU A 83 -1.69 1.58 6.90
N LEU A 84 -0.53 1.46 7.56
CA LEU A 84 0.31 0.28 7.51
C LEU A 84 0.02 -0.58 8.74
N ARG A 85 -0.43 -1.80 8.51
CA ARG A 85 -0.78 -2.78 9.55
C ARG A 85 0.09 -4.02 9.46
N LYS A 86 0.34 -4.63 10.61
CA LYS A 86 1.09 -5.89 10.69
C LYS A 86 0.16 -7.10 10.44
N ASP A 87 0.61 -8.06 9.64
CA ASP A 87 0.01 -9.36 9.34
C ASP A 87 -1.34 -9.37 8.61
N SER A 88 -2.34 -8.60 9.06
CA SER A 88 -3.71 -8.63 8.54
C SER A 88 -4.40 -7.26 8.54
N THR A 89 -5.56 -7.18 7.89
CA THR A 89 -6.41 -5.97 7.87
C THR A 89 -6.96 -5.59 9.23
N ARG A 90 -6.92 -6.51 10.21
CA ARG A 90 -7.31 -6.26 11.61
C ARG A 90 -6.10 -6.19 12.55
N GLY A 91 -4.89 -6.32 12.02
CA GLY A 91 -3.67 -6.22 12.80
C GLY A 91 -3.42 -4.79 13.29
N PRO A 92 -2.47 -4.61 14.21
CA PRO A 92 -2.14 -3.31 14.76
C PRO A 92 -1.63 -2.38 13.65
N VAL A 93 -2.09 -1.12 13.68
CA VAL A 93 -1.52 -0.05 12.86
C VAL A 93 -0.15 0.29 13.44
N VAL A 94 0.88 0.25 12.61
CA VAL A 94 2.26 0.59 13.01
C VAL A 94 2.71 1.93 12.45
N PHE A 95 2.06 2.41 11.38
CA PHE A 95 2.32 3.72 10.80
C PHE A 95 1.13 4.18 9.94
N GLN A 96 1.06 5.48 9.66
CA GLN A 96 0.04 6.09 8.81
C GLN A 96 0.71 7.03 7.81
N PHE A 97 0.27 6.99 6.55
CA PHE A 97 0.79 7.80 5.47
C PHE A 97 -0.29 8.72 4.91
N ASP A 98 0.10 9.94 4.60
CA ASP A 98 -0.70 10.96 3.92
C ASP A 98 0.21 11.83 3.04
N ASN A 99 -0.36 12.81 2.35
CA ASN A 99 0.41 13.72 1.49
C ASN A 99 1.42 14.60 2.25
N HIS A 100 1.30 14.73 3.58
CA HIS A 100 2.24 15.50 4.41
C HIS A 100 3.39 14.63 4.93
N THR A 101 3.34 13.32 4.72
CA THR A 101 4.40 12.42 5.14
C THR A 101 5.68 12.74 4.40
N SER A 102 6.72 13.16 5.13
CA SER A 102 7.99 13.54 4.53
C SER A 102 8.68 12.35 3.87
N ALA A 103 9.51 12.62 2.85
CA ALA A 103 10.31 11.60 2.19
C ALA A 103 11.21 10.84 3.20
N ALA A 104 11.77 11.53 4.19
CA ALA A 104 12.59 10.92 5.23
C ALA A 104 11.78 9.95 6.11
N ALA A 105 10.58 10.35 6.55
CA ALA A 105 9.70 9.50 7.34
C ALA A 105 9.24 8.28 6.54
N LEU A 106 8.91 8.47 5.26
CA LEU A 106 8.55 7.37 4.36
C LEU A 106 9.70 6.38 4.21
N SER A 107 10.91 6.83 3.87
CA SER A 107 12.08 5.96 3.71
C SER A 107 12.43 5.24 5.01
N GLN A 108 12.40 5.94 6.15
CA GLN A 108 12.68 5.35 7.46
C GLN A 108 11.65 4.29 7.84
N GLN A 109 10.38 4.50 7.51
CA GLN A 109 9.35 3.53 7.83
C GLN A 109 9.42 2.31 6.90
N VAL A 110 9.66 2.53 5.61
CA VAL A 110 9.77 1.43 4.64
C VAL A 110 11.00 0.55 4.91
N SER A 111 12.11 1.11 5.40
CA SER A 111 13.29 0.31 5.79
C SER A 111 13.08 -0.57 7.03
N ARG A 112 11.94 -0.47 7.71
CA ARG A 112 11.58 -1.26 8.90
C ARG A 112 10.60 -2.40 8.59
N LEU A 113 10.20 -2.56 7.33
CA LEU A 113 9.31 -3.64 6.87
C LEU A 113 10.05 -4.99 6.88
#